data_AF-A0A0G3BF66-F1
#
_entry.id   AF-A0A0G3BF66-F1
#
_cell.length_a   1.000
_cell.length_b   1.000
_cell.length_c   1.000
_cell.angle_alpha   90.00
_cell.angle_beta   90.00
_cell.angle_gamma   90.00
#
_symmetry.space_group_name_H-M   'P 1'
#
loop_
_entity.id
_entity.type
_entity.pdbx_description
1 polymer ?
#
loop_
_entity_poly.entity_id
_entity_poly.type
_entity_poly.pdbx_seq_one_letter_code
_entity_poly.pdbx_strand_id
1 'polypeptide(L)'
;MRLAQRLNLPSTPSAAWLRAAVGPALCGAAYANGLAHGPAPLLAALLLAVTLYAAVTQRKAVALPCFVAAGVVMLALGMSLVPGYSRVDLGVVSVNAGKAVAGLSAVAMLPSAWRWNRACTAAALACLVLVPALAWAIGFVHWAPATPAHVATYAFGNLFGTIAEEWFFRRWLHTPLQRYGRWAALVITAVLFGIAHVGGGPSFMLLAGVAGLFYGAVFQFTGSVWASVLLHLALNVLRAALFGG
;
A
#
# COMPACT_ATOMS: atom_id res chain seq x y z
N MET A 1 -22.13 -0.50 14.44
CA MET A 1 -21.63 -1.76 15.05
C MET A 1 -21.10 -2.78 14.05
N ARG A 2 -21.88 -3.38 13.13
CA ARG A 2 -21.41 -4.52 12.30
C ARG A 2 -20.26 -4.26 11.29
N LEU A 3 -19.99 -3.02 10.87
CA LEU A 3 -18.85 -2.72 9.97
C LEU A 3 -17.53 -2.60 10.77
N ALA A 4 -17.58 -1.98 11.95
CA ALA A 4 -16.43 -1.89 12.86
C ALA A 4 -15.98 -3.25 13.39
N GLN A 5 -16.92 -4.17 13.66
CA GLN A 5 -16.62 -5.56 14.03
C GLN A 5 -16.03 -6.38 12.87
N ARG A 6 -16.41 -6.11 11.62
CA ARG A 6 -15.80 -6.76 10.44
C ARG A 6 -14.39 -6.25 10.12
N LEU A 7 -14.00 -5.09 10.67
CA LEU A 7 -12.70 -4.45 10.43
C LEU A 7 -11.71 -4.60 11.60
N ASN A 8 -12.07 -5.28 12.71
CA ASN A 8 -11.25 -5.42 13.92
C ASN A 8 -10.74 -4.07 14.46
N LEU A 9 -11.60 -3.05 14.50
CA LEU A 9 -11.21 -1.74 15.04
C LEU A 9 -11.17 -1.78 16.58
N PRO A 10 -10.13 -1.24 17.23
CA PRO A 10 -9.99 -1.27 18.69
C PRO A 10 -11.15 -0.54 19.40
N SER A 11 -11.50 -1.03 20.60
CA SER A 11 -12.76 -0.77 21.30
C SER A 11 -12.81 0.52 22.14
N THR A 12 -11.75 1.33 22.19
CA THR A 12 -11.73 2.58 22.97
C THR A 12 -11.68 3.82 22.07
N PRO A 13 -12.77 4.62 22.00
CA PRO A 13 -12.79 5.90 21.28
C PRO A 13 -11.72 6.90 21.78
N SER A 14 -11.27 6.75 23.04
CA SER A 14 -10.41 7.71 23.74
C SER A 14 -9.00 7.89 23.15
N ALA A 15 -8.54 6.98 22.29
CA ALA A 15 -7.23 7.09 21.60
C ALA A 15 -7.35 7.17 20.06
N ALA A 16 -8.56 7.27 19.51
CA ALA A 16 -8.74 7.37 18.06
C ALA A 16 -8.19 8.70 17.50
N TRP A 17 -8.29 9.80 18.25
CA TRP A 17 -7.75 11.08 17.82
C TRP A 17 -6.21 11.08 17.76
N LEU A 18 -5.54 10.41 18.72
CA LEU A 18 -4.07 10.24 18.71
C LEU A 18 -3.59 9.51 17.46
N ARG A 19 -4.29 8.42 17.09
CA ARG A 19 -3.96 7.65 15.89
C ARG A 19 -4.26 8.45 14.61
N ALA A 20 -5.29 9.30 14.61
CA ALA A 20 -5.59 10.16 13.47
C ALA A 20 -4.54 11.27 13.28
N ALA A 21 -3.90 11.70 14.37
CA ALA A 21 -2.84 12.71 14.35
C ALA A 21 -1.51 12.22 13.72
N VAL A 22 -1.33 10.91 13.48
CA VAL A 22 -0.11 10.35 12.89
C VAL A 22 0.21 10.98 11.52
N GLY A 23 -0.79 11.11 10.64
CA GLY A 23 -0.60 11.70 9.31
C GLY A 23 -0.15 13.17 9.36
N PRO A 24 -0.89 14.05 10.05
CA PRO A 24 -0.49 15.43 10.27
C PRO A 24 0.87 15.57 10.94
N ALA A 25 1.20 14.73 11.93
CA ALA A 25 2.51 14.74 12.59
C ALA A 25 3.65 14.38 11.62
N LEU A 26 3.47 13.33 10.81
CA LEU A 26 4.44 12.95 9.77
C LEU A 26 4.59 14.05 8.71
N CYS A 27 3.49 14.71 8.33
CA CYS A 27 3.53 15.83 7.41
C CYS A 27 4.28 17.02 8.03
N GLY A 28 4.05 17.34 9.31
CA GLY A 28 4.80 18.36 10.05
C GLY A 28 6.29 18.05 10.11
N ALA A 29 6.67 16.80 10.36
CA ALA A 29 8.06 16.35 10.28
C ALA A 29 8.63 16.52 8.86
N ALA A 30 7.84 16.26 7.81
CA ALA A 30 8.26 16.51 6.44
C ALA A 30 8.54 18.01 6.20
N TYR A 31 7.69 18.93 6.66
CA TYR A 31 7.98 20.37 6.58
C TYR A 31 9.26 20.75 7.34
N ALA A 32 9.42 20.25 8.58
CA ALA A 32 10.57 20.54 9.42
C ALA A 32 11.92 20.11 8.79
N ASN A 33 11.88 19.10 7.91
CA ASN A 33 13.06 18.59 7.21
C ASN A 33 13.15 19.05 5.75
N GLY A 34 12.34 20.02 5.31
CA GLY A 34 12.35 20.52 3.92
C GLY A 34 11.85 19.51 2.88
N LEU A 35 11.08 18.51 3.31
CA LEU A 35 10.48 17.49 2.45
C LEU A 35 9.03 17.82 2.04
N ALA A 36 8.48 18.92 2.56
CA ALA A 36 7.16 19.42 2.20
C ALA A 36 7.18 20.96 2.10
N HIS A 37 6.47 21.49 1.11
CA HIS A 37 6.35 22.93 0.84
C HIS A 37 4.94 23.30 0.38
N GLY A 38 4.57 24.58 0.53
CA GLY A 38 3.23 25.08 0.21
C GLY A 38 2.14 24.51 1.12
N PRO A 39 0.86 24.81 0.87
CA PRO A 39 -0.24 24.38 1.76
C PRO A 39 -0.79 22.97 1.47
N ALA A 40 -0.61 22.45 0.25
CA ALA A 40 -1.27 21.22 -0.20
C ALA A 40 -0.93 19.97 0.63
N PRO A 41 0.34 19.70 1.03
CA PRO A 41 0.69 18.56 1.88
C PRO A 41 -0.09 18.54 3.21
N LEU A 42 -0.10 19.67 3.93
CA LEU A 42 -0.80 19.77 5.21
C LEU A 42 -2.32 19.60 5.05
N LEU A 43 -2.92 20.23 4.03
CA LEU A 43 -4.35 20.08 3.75
C LEU A 43 -4.73 18.63 3.45
N ALA A 44 -3.93 17.93 2.64
CA ALA A 44 -4.15 16.52 2.35
C ALA A 44 -4.01 15.65 3.61
N ALA A 45 -2.99 15.89 4.44
CA ALA A 45 -2.77 15.13 5.68
C ALA A 45 -3.90 15.35 6.71
N LEU A 46 -4.37 16.60 6.87
CA LEU A 46 -5.49 16.93 7.75
C LEU A 46 -6.81 16.34 7.23
N LEU A 47 -7.07 16.45 5.93
CA LEU A 47 -8.27 15.87 5.32
C LEU A 47 -8.28 14.35 5.50
N LEU A 48 -7.14 13.68 5.28
CA LEU A 48 -6.99 12.25 5.51
C LEU A 48 -7.25 11.89 6.98
N ALA A 49 -6.68 12.64 7.92
CA ALA A 49 -6.88 12.41 9.35
C ALA A 49 -8.36 12.54 9.77
N VAL A 50 -9.02 13.63 9.37
CA VAL A 50 -10.43 13.90 9.71
C VAL A 50 -11.34 12.84 9.09
N THR A 51 -11.14 12.51 7.82
CA THR A 51 -11.97 11.52 7.12
C THR A 51 -11.76 10.10 7.66
N LEU A 52 -10.54 9.69 7.99
CA LEU A 52 -10.28 8.40 8.64
C LEU A 52 -10.88 8.35 10.06
N TYR A 53 -10.71 9.42 10.85
CA TYR A 53 -11.28 9.51 12.19
C TYR A 53 -12.81 9.39 12.13
N ALA A 54 -13.46 10.13 11.23
CA ALA A 54 -14.90 10.07 11.04
C ALA A 54 -15.36 8.69 10.53
N ALA A 55 -14.60 8.06 9.61
CA ALA A 55 -14.89 6.72 9.11
C ALA A 55 -14.91 5.65 10.21
N VAL A 56 -14.08 5.82 11.25
CA VAL A 56 -13.96 4.88 12.37
C VAL A 56 -14.92 5.17 13.52
N THR A 57 -15.20 6.46 13.80
CA THR A 57 -15.93 6.87 15.01
C THR A 57 -17.41 7.19 14.77
N GLN A 58 -17.80 7.55 13.55
CA GLN A 58 -19.15 8.03 13.27
C GLN A 58 -20.11 6.90 12.86
N ARG A 59 -21.40 7.22 12.87
CA ARG A 59 -22.46 6.32 12.36
C ARG A 59 -22.28 6.05 10.85
N LYS A 60 -22.79 4.91 10.37
CA LYS A 60 -22.60 4.43 8.98
C LYS A 60 -22.88 5.47 7.89
N ALA A 61 -23.94 6.28 8.06
CA ALA A 61 -24.33 7.31 7.09
C ALA A 61 -23.23 8.35 6.84
N VAL A 62 -22.40 8.63 7.86
CA VAL A 62 -21.24 9.54 7.77
C VAL A 62 -19.96 8.75 7.52
N ALA A 63 -19.81 7.60 8.16
CA ALA A 63 -18.59 6.80 8.06
C ALA A 63 -18.29 6.31 6.64
N LEU A 64 -19.30 5.94 5.86
CA LEU A 64 -19.11 5.47 4.49
C LEU A 64 -18.57 6.55 3.55
N PRO A 65 -19.18 7.74 3.41
CA PRO A 65 -18.63 8.79 2.56
C PRO A 65 -17.24 9.25 3.05
N CYS A 66 -17.01 9.33 4.36
CA CYS A 66 -15.68 9.64 4.89
C CYS A 66 -14.64 8.56 4.56
N PHE A 67 -15.00 7.28 4.59
CA PHE A 67 -14.11 6.20 4.17
C PHE A 67 -13.75 6.32 2.68
N VAL A 68 -14.72 6.61 1.82
CA VAL A 68 -14.48 6.84 0.38
C VAL A 68 -13.56 8.05 0.18
N ALA A 69 -13.84 9.18 0.84
CA ALA A 69 -13.01 10.38 0.78
C ALA A 69 -11.56 10.13 1.23
N ALA A 70 -11.38 9.40 2.34
CA ALA A 70 -10.05 8.99 2.81
C ALA A 70 -9.31 8.15 1.76
N GLY A 71 -10.02 7.27 1.06
CA GLY A 71 -9.44 6.47 -0.03
C GLY A 71 -8.96 7.31 -1.20
N VAL A 72 -9.73 8.33 -1.60
CA VAL A 72 -9.33 9.27 -2.67
C VAL A 72 -8.07 10.04 -2.28
N VAL A 73 -8.02 10.57 -1.06
CA VAL A 73 -6.84 11.31 -0.57
C VAL A 73 -5.62 10.39 -0.46
N MET A 74 -5.81 9.18 0.05
CA MET A 74 -4.75 8.17 0.16
C MET A 74 -4.20 7.79 -1.22
N LEU A 75 -5.08 7.61 -2.23
CA LEU A 75 -4.66 7.34 -3.60
C LEU A 75 -3.89 8.52 -4.19
N ALA A 76 -4.36 9.76 -3.98
CA ALA A 76 -3.67 10.95 -4.48
C ALA A 76 -2.26 11.10 -3.88
N LEU A 77 -2.11 10.88 -2.57
CA LEU A 77 -0.81 10.85 -1.89
C LEU A 77 0.06 9.69 -2.38
N GLY A 78 -0.52 8.49 -2.50
CA GLY A 78 0.16 7.28 -2.98
C GLY A 78 0.70 7.43 -4.41
N MET A 79 -0.08 8.05 -5.29
CA MET A 79 0.30 8.33 -6.68
C MET A 79 1.15 9.61 -6.83
N SER A 80 1.54 10.24 -5.73
CA SER A 80 2.32 11.50 -5.73
C SER A 80 1.65 12.64 -6.52
N LEU A 81 0.31 12.69 -6.51
CA LEU A 81 -0.49 13.73 -7.17
C LEU A 81 -0.67 14.98 -6.31
N VAL A 82 -0.39 14.89 -5.01
CA VAL A 82 -0.42 16.05 -4.10
C VAL A 82 0.87 16.84 -4.27
N PRO A 83 0.83 18.10 -4.78
CA PRO A 83 2.03 18.90 -4.98
C PRO A 83 2.63 19.31 -3.64
N GLY A 84 3.93 19.63 -3.67
CA GLY A 84 4.65 20.15 -2.50
C GLY A 84 5.41 19.11 -1.69
N TYR A 85 5.22 17.81 -1.90
CA TYR A 85 6.12 16.80 -1.32
C TYR A 85 7.38 16.64 -2.17
N SER A 86 8.54 16.81 -1.55
CA SER A 86 9.84 16.55 -2.15
C SER A 86 10.08 15.03 -2.23
N ARG A 87 10.90 14.63 -3.20
CA ARG A 87 11.41 13.26 -3.28
C ARG A 87 12.76 13.20 -2.56
N VAL A 88 12.92 12.21 -1.69
CA VAL A 88 14.21 11.88 -1.09
C VAL A 88 14.90 10.90 -2.03
N ASP A 89 16.01 11.31 -2.61
CA ASP A 89 16.85 10.42 -3.40
C ASP A 89 17.71 9.57 -2.46
N LEU A 90 17.60 8.26 -2.59
CA LEU A 90 18.44 7.29 -1.87
C LEU A 90 19.53 6.70 -2.78
N GLY A 91 19.76 7.30 -3.94
CA GLY A 91 20.73 6.90 -4.96
C GLY A 91 20.12 6.01 -6.04
N VAL A 92 19.47 4.92 -5.65
CA VAL A 92 18.88 3.94 -6.59
C VAL A 92 17.38 4.18 -6.80
N VAL A 93 16.73 4.72 -5.78
CA VAL A 93 15.28 4.94 -5.76
C VAL A 93 14.99 6.26 -5.07
N SER A 94 13.98 6.96 -5.57
CA SER A 94 13.47 8.17 -4.93
C SER A 94 12.15 7.88 -4.21
N VAL A 95 12.07 8.29 -2.95
CA VAL A 95 10.90 8.09 -2.08
C VAL A 95 10.13 9.41 -1.98
N ASN A 96 8.83 9.37 -2.25
CA ASN A 96 7.97 10.52 -1.99
C ASN A 96 7.44 10.44 -0.54
N ALA A 97 7.68 11.47 0.26
CA ALA A 97 7.24 11.53 1.66
C ALA A 97 5.70 11.39 1.80
N GLY A 98 4.93 11.80 0.79
CA GLY A 98 3.48 11.64 0.73
C GLY A 98 3.03 10.17 0.78
N LYS A 99 3.81 9.24 0.21
CA LYS A 99 3.52 7.79 0.31
C LYS A 99 3.59 7.30 1.76
N ALA A 100 4.59 7.76 2.51
CA ALA A 100 4.73 7.42 3.93
C ALA A 100 3.59 8.00 4.77
N VAL A 101 3.21 9.26 4.54
CA VAL A 101 2.05 9.90 5.19
C VAL A 101 0.77 9.09 4.92
N ALA A 102 0.52 8.70 3.67
CA ALA A 102 -0.65 7.91 3.28
C ALA A 102 -0.69 6.54 3.98
N GLY A 103 0.38 5.75 3.85
CA GLY A 103 0.44 4.39 4.38
C GLY A 103 0.36 4.35 5.90
N LEU A 104 1.15 5.17 6.60
CA LEU A 104 1.22 5.14 8.06
C LEU A 104 -0.04 5.73 8.72
N SER A 105 -0.71 6.70 8.10
CA SER A 105 -2.04 7.17 8.54
C SER A 105 -3.07 6.04 8.49
N ALA A 106 -3.08 5.30 7.38
CA ALA A 106 -3.99 4.19 7.19
C ALA A 106 -3.70 3.03 8.16
N VAL A 107 -2.42 2.72 8.42
CA VAL A 107 -2.00 1.72 9.43
C VAL A 107 -2.48 2.11 10.82
N ALA A 108 -2.30 3.37 11.23
CA ALA A 108 -2.71 3.85 12.54
C ALA A 108 -4.23 3.78 12.74
N MET A 109 -5.01 4.13 11.72
CA MET A 109 -6.47 4.15 11.76
C MET A 109 -7.12 2.78 11.58
N LEU A 110 -6.56 1.95 10.69
CA LEU A 110 -7.08 0.66 10.28
C LEU A 110 -6.04 -0.44 10.53
N PRO A 111 -5.74 -0.76 11.80
CA PRO A 111 -4.68 -1.70 12.14
C PRO A 111 -4.98 -3.09 11.58
N SER A 112 -3.92 -3.81 11.19
CA SER A 112 -3.98 -5.20 10.73
C SER A 112 -3.17 -6.07 11.69
N ALA A 113 -3.71 -7.23 12.06
CA ALA A 113 -2.92 -8.24 12.75
C ALA A 113 -2.00 -8.98 11.77
N TRP A 114 -0.85 -9.43 12.25
CA TRP A 114 -0.01 -10.39 11.53
C TRP A 114 -0.65 -11.78 11.56
N ARG A 115 -0.76 -12.43 10.40
CA ARG A 115 -1.22 -13.82 10.28
C ARG A 115 -0.57 -14.45 9.06
N TRP A 116 -0.08 -15.67 9.20
CA TRP A 116 0.55 -16.45 8.13
C TRP A 116 0.17 -17.92 8.26
N ASN A 117 -0.07 -18.61 7.14
CA ASN A 117 -0.41 -20.03 7.12
C ASN A 117 0.26 -20.77 5.93
N ARG A 118 0.00 -22.08 5.81
CA ARG A 118 0.58 -22.90 4.73
C ARG A 118 0.15 -22.45 3.34
N ALA A 119 -1.11 -22.02 3.16
CA ALA A 119 -1.59 -21.50 1.89
C ALA A 119 -0.88 -20.20 1.48
N CYS A 120 -0.57 -19.32 2.44
CA CYS A 120 0.27 -18.14 2.18
C CYS A 120 1.66 -18.53 1.73
N THR A 121 2.26 -19.55 2.34
CA THR A 121 3.59 -20.02 1.95
C THR A 121 3.59 -20.53 0.51
N ALA A 122 2.61 -21.36 0.14
CA ALA A 122 2.47 -21.85 -1.23
C ALA A 122 2.26 -20.70 -2.23
N ALA A 123 1.37 -19.75 -1.92
CA ALA A 123 1.12 -18.58 -2.78
C ALA A 123 2.35 -17.66 -2.90
N ALA A 124 3.09 -17.46 -1.81
CA ALA A 124 4.31 -16.65 -1.79
C ALA A 124 5.41 -17.28 -2.63
N LEU A 125 5.67 -18.58 -2.46
CA LEU A 125 6.66 -19.31 -3.27
C LEU A 125 6.28 -19.31 -4.75
N ALA A 126 5.00 -19.55 -5.07
CA ALA A 126 4.52 -19.46 -6.44
C ALA A 126 4.72 -18.06 -7.03
N CYS A 127 4.42 -16.99 -6.28
CA CYS A 127 4.64 -15.62 -6.71
C CYS A 127 6.14 -15.34 -7.00
N LEU A 128 7.01 -15.68 -6.04
CA LEU A 128 8.45 -15.43 -6.10
C LEU A 128 9.17 -16.25 -7.17
N VAL A 129 8.53 -17.28 -7.73
CA VAL A 129 9.05 -18.06 -8.87
C VAL A 129 8.40 -17.61 -10.18
N LEU A 130 7.07 -17.58 -10.23
CA LEU A 130 6.32 -17.38 -11.47
C LEU A 130 6.44 -15.95 -12.00
N VAL A 131 6.42 -14.93 -11.14
CA VAL A 131 6.50 -13.54 -11.61
C VAL A 131 7.88 -13.23 -12.19
N PRO A 132 9.00 -13.56 -11.52
CA PRO A 132 10.33 -13.41 -12.12
C PRO A 132 10.53 -14.25 -13.39
N ALA A 133 10.05 -15.51 -13.41
CA ALA A 133 10.16 -16.37 -14.59
C ALA A 133 9.40 -15.78 -15.78
N LEU A 134 8.18 -15.29 -15.56
CA LEU A 134 7.39 -14.61 -16.58
C LEU A 134 8.08 -13.33 -17.06
N ALA A 135 8.59 -12.52 -16.13
CA ALA A 135 9.31 -11.28 -16.47
C ALA A 135 10.53 -11.55 -17.35
N TRP A 136 11.28 -12.62 -17.05
CA TRP A 136 12.42 -13.04 -17.85
C TRP A 136 11.99 -13.58 -19.23
N ALA A 137 10.96 -14.43 -19.27
CA ALA A 137 10.46 -15.03 -20.51
C ALA A 137 9.93 -13.99 -21.51
N ILE A 138 9.34 -12.89 -21.04
CA ILE A 138 8.86 -11.79 -21.90
C ILE A 138 9.94 -10.72 -22.16
N GLY A 139 11.18 -10.94 -21.71
CA GLY A 139 12.30 -10.02 -21.90
C GLY A 139 12.20 -8.71 -21.09
N PHE A 140 11.36 -8.65 -20.05
CA PHE A 140 11.22 -7.46 -19.20
C PHE A 140 12.40 -7.29 -18.25
N VAL A 141 13.01 -8.39 -17.82
CA VAL A 141 14.23 -8.40 -16.99
C VAL A 141 15.32 -9.24 -17.63
N HIS A 142 16.57 -8.90 -17.31
CA HIS A 142 17.75 -9.68 -17.67
C HIS A 142 18.57 -9.93 -16.40
N TRP A 143 19.31 -11.03 -16.36
CA TRP A 143 20.18 -11.35 -15.23
C TRP A 143 21.22 -10.24 -15.03
N ALA A 144 21.12 -9.53 -13.92
CA ALA A 144 22.00 -8.43 -13.55
C ALA A 144 22.00 -8.28 -12.02
N PRO A 145 22.69 -9.17 -11.27
CA PRO A 145 22.66 -9.14 -9.83
C PRO A 145 23.18 -7.82 -9.26
N ALA A 146 22.44 -7.24 -8.32
CA ALA A 146 22.80 -5.98 -7.70
C ALA A 146 23.65 -6.16 -6.43
N THR A 147 24.39 -5.13 -6.04
CA THR A 147 25.16 -5.17 -4.79
C THR A 147 24.25 -5.15 -3.56
N PRO A 148 24.68 -5.66 -2.40
CA PRO A 148 23.87 -5.62 -1.17
C PRO A 148 23.40 -4.20 -0.80
N ALA A 149 24.22 -3.18 -1.06
CA ALA A 149 23.86 -1.78 -0.83
C ALA A 149 22.69 -1.34 -1.73
N HIS A 150 22.70 -1.69 -3.02
CA HIS A 150 21.59 -1.41 -3.94
C HIS A 150 20.29 -2.07 -3.47
N VAL A 151 20.37 -3.35 -3.07
CA VAL A 151 19.22 -4.09 -2.57
C VAL A 151 18.65 -3.46 -1.29
N ALA A 152 19.52 -3.09 -0.35
CA ALA A 152 19.11 -2.45 0.90
C ALA A 152 18.41 -1.10 0.67
N THR A 153 19.00 -0.26 -0.18
CA THR A 153 18.43 1.03 -0.59
C THR A 153 17.07 0.84 -1.28
N TYR A 154 16.96 -0.11 -2.19
CA TYR A 154 15.72 -0.40 -2.90
C TYR A 154 14.62 -0.91 -1.96
N ALA A 155 14.98 -1.82 -1.04
CA ALA A 155 14.06 -2.33 -0.02
C ALA A 155 13.51 -1.20 0.85
N PHE A 156 14.39 -0.35 1.37
CA PHE A 156 13.98 0.78 2.21
C PHE A 156 13.11 1.78 1.45
N GLY A 157 13.49 2.11 0.22
CA GLY A 157 12.75 3.07 -0.59
C GLY A 157 11.37 2.60 -1.02
N ASN A 158 11.17 1.29 -1.15
CA ASN A 158 9.87 0.71 -1.50
C ASN A 158 8.98 0.41 -0.28
N LEU A 159 9.54 0.30 0.93
CA LEU A 159 8.81 -0.11 2.13
C LEU A 159 7.50 0.68 2.35
N PHE A 160 7.59 2.00 2.39
CA PHE A 160 6.42 2.86 2.66
C PHE A 160 5.43 2.89 1.49
N GLY A 161 5.93 2.81 0.26
CA GLY A 161 5.08 2.68 -0.93
C GLY A 161 4.27 1.39 -0.91
N THR A 162 4.93 0.26 -0.66
CA THR A 162 4.28 -1.05 -0.54
C THR A 162 3.26 -1.07 0.61
N ILE A 163 3.57 -0.47 1.76
CA ILE A 163 2.59 -0.35 2.87
C ILE A 163 1.36 0.44 2.42
N ALA A 164 1.55 1.60 1.78
CA ALA A 164 0.44 2.43 1.31
C ALA A 164 -0.39 1.71 0.26
N GLU A 165 0.25 1.10 -0.73
CA GLU A 165 -0.41 0.35 -1.80
C GLU A 165 -1.22 -0.81 -1.21
N GLU A 166 -0.62 -1.68 -0.40
CA GLU A 166 -1.36 -2.83 0.15
C GLU A 166 -2.48 -2.40 1.10
N TRP A 167 -2.32 -1.35 1.91
CA TRP A 167 -3.45 -0.83 2.70
C TRP A 167 -4.58 -0.35 1.79
N PHE A 168 -4.28 0.40 0.74
CA PHE A 168 -5.29 0.89 -0.20
C PHE A 168 -5.99 -0.29 -0.91
N PHE A 169 -5.23 -1.15 -1.56
CA PHE A 169 -5.77 -2.27 -2.34
C PHE A 169 -6.52 -3.28 -1.47
N ARG A 170 -6.09 -3.57 -0.23
CA ARG A 170 -6.78 -4.54 0.63
C ARG A 170 -7.96 -3.94 1.40
N ARG A 171 -7.85 -2.71 1.91
CA ARG A 171 -8.93 -2.09 2.72
C ARG A 171 -9.96 -1.37 1.87
N TRP A 172 -9.55 -0.57 0.88
CA TRP A 172 -10.48 0.26 0.10
C TRP A 172 -11.04 -0.44 -1.12
N LEU A 173 -10.30 -1.37 -1.73
CA LEU A 173 -10.76 -2.06 -2.93
C LEU A 173 -11.21 -3.50 -2.60
N HIS A 174 -10.32 -4.35 -2.11
CA HIS A 174 -10.60 -5.78 -1.95
C HIS A 174 -11.71 -6.05 -0.95
N THR A 175 -11.62 -5.51 0.27
CA THR A 175 -12.59 -5.79 1.34
C THR A 175 -14.04 -5.42 0.94
N PRO A 176 -14.33 -4.22 0.39
CA PRO A 176 -15.67 -3.90 -0.10
C PRO A 176 -16.14 -4.79 -1.25
N LEU A 177 -15.24 -5.14 -2.18
CA LEU A 177 -15.58 -5.99 -3.33
C LEU A 177 -15.91 -7.43 -2.95
N GLN A 178 -15.52 -7.92 -1.77
CA GLN A 178 -15.87 -9.28 -1.31
C GLN A 178 -17.39 -9.50 -1.23
N ARG A 179 -18.20 -8.43 -1.14
CA ARG A 179 -19.68 -8.52 -1.21
C ARG A 179 -20.19 -9.11 -2.54
N TYR A 180 -19.38 -9.03 -3.60
CA TYR A 180 -19.67 -9.60 -4.92
C TYR A 180 -19.00 -10.97 -5.13
N GLY A 181 -18.38 -11.54 -4.09
CA GLY A 181 -17.67 -12.80 -4.14
C GLY A 181 -16.16 -12.64 -3.99
N ARG A 182 -15.55 -13.61 -3.30
CA ARG A 182 -14.12 -13.59 -2.96
C ARG A 182 -13.21 -13.60 -4.20
N TRP A 183 -13.58 -14.35 -5.23
CA TRP A 183 -12.81 -14.42 -6.48
C TRP A 183 -12.96 -13.16 -7.35
N ALA A 184 -14.16 -12.56 -7.37
CA ALA A 184 -14.38 -11.29 -8.05
C ALA A 184 -13.53 -10.17 -7.42
N ALA A 185 -13.52 -10.07 -6.08
CA ALA A 185 -12.66 -9.13 -5.37
C ALA A 185 -11.18 -9.32 -5.70
N LEU A 186 -10.71 -10.57 -5.74
CA LEU A 186 -9.34 -10.91 -6.08
C LEU A 186 -8.96 -10.44 -7.50
N VAL A 187 -9.73 -10.87 -8.50
CA VAL A 187 -9.44 -10.58 -9.92
C VAL A 187 -9.55 -9.08 -10.20
N ILE A 188 -10.61 -8.42 -9.74
CA ILE A 188 -10.80 -6.98 -9.98
C ILE A 188 -9.66 -6.17 -9.34
N THR A 189 -9.28 -6.49 -8.10
CA THR A 189 -8.21 -5.74 -7.43
C THR A 189 -6.85 -5.97 -8.05
N ALA A 190 -6.57 -7.17 -8.56
CA ALA A 190 -5.35 -7.47 -9.29
C ALA A 190 -5.28 -6.71 -10.64
N VAL A 191 -6.38 -6.66 -11.39
CA VAL A 191 -6.46 -5.89 -12.64
C VAL A 191 -6.25 -4.40 -12.35
N LEU A 192 -6.92 -3.84 -11.35
CA LEU A 192 -6.74 -2.44 -10.96
C LEU A 192 -5.30 -2.16 -10.47
N PHE A 193 -4.68 -3.12 -9.80
CA PHE A 193 -3.28 -3.02 -9.39
C PHE A 193 -2.36 -2.94 -10.62
N GLY A 194 -2.56 -3.81 -11.61
CA GLY A 194 -1.86 -3.72 -12.89
C GLY A 194 -2.04 -2.35 -13.55
N ILE A 195 -3.28 -1.88 -13.71
CA ILE A 195 -3.59 -0.59 -14.34
C ILE A 195 -2.91 0.58 -13.62
N ALA A 196 -2.85 0.56 -12.28
CA ALA A 196 -2.15 1.59 -11.51
C ALA A 196 -0.64 1.69 -11.84
N HIS A 197 -0.07 0.62 -12.40
CA HIS A 197 1.33 0.51 -12.81
C HIS A 197 1.55 0.69 -14.32
N VAL A 198 0.54 1.12 -15.09
CA VAL A 198 0.65 1.34 -16.54
C VAL A 198 1.77 2.32 -16.94
N GLY A 199 2.18 3.21 -16.03
CA GLY A 199 3.31 4.12 -16.25
C GLY A 199 4.66 3.42 -16.50
N GLY A 200 4.82 2.15 -16.11
CA GLY A 200 6.00 1.34 -16.45
C GLY A 200 5.85 0.53 -17.76
N GLY A 201 4.79 0.78 -18.53
CA GLY A 201 4.50 0.13 -19.80
C GLY A 201 3.64 -1.15 -19.69
N PRO A 202 3.17 -1.70 -20.82
CA PRO A 202 2.24 -2.82 -20.84
C PRO A 202 2.76 -4.10 -20.16
N SER A 203 4.05 -4.41 -20.34
CA SER A 203 4.68 -5.58 -19.69
C SER A 203 4.71 -5.43 -18.17
N PHE A 204 5.03 -4.24 -17.66
CA PHE A 204 5.01 -3.98 -16.22
C PHE A 204 3.60 -4.00 -15.66
N MET A 205 2.62 -3.43 -16.37
CA MET A 205 1.20 -3.52 -16.03
C MET A 205 0.73 -4.98 -15.89
N LEU A 206 1.10 -5.85 -16.84
CA LEU A 206 0.78 -7.28 -16.79
C LEU A 206 1.43 -7.96 -15.57
N LEU A 207 2.74 -7.78 -15.40
CA LEU A 207 3.50 -8.38 -14.30
C LEU A 207 2.98 -7.93 -12.92
N ALA A 208 2.70 -6.62 -12.78
CA ALA A 208 2.10 -6.06 -11.58
C ALA A 208 0.72 -6.68 -11.32
N GLY A 209 -0.11 -6.84 -12.35
CA GLY A 209 -1.41 -7.51 -12.24
C GLY A 209 -1.29 -8.96 -11.76
N VAL A 210 -0.35 -9.73 -12.33
CA VAL A 210 -0.07 -11.11 -11.91
C VAL A 210 0.42 -11.15 -10.46
N ALA A 211 1.36 -10.29 -10.07
CA ALA A 211 1.82 -10.18 -8.69
C ALA A 211 0.67 -9.79 -7.73
N GLY A 212 -0.19 -8.86 -8.15
CA GLY A 212 -1.37 -8.42 -7.43
C GLY A 212 -2.38 -9.53 -7.12
N LEU A 213 -2.47 -10.57 -7.97
CA LEU A 213 -3.25 -11.78 -7.68
C LEU A 213 -2.69 -12.52 -6.45
N PHE A 214 -1.37 -12.69 -6.36
CA PHE A 214 -0.77 -13.39 -5.23
C PHE A 214 -0.87 -12.58 -3.93
N TYR A 215 -0.65 -11.27 -3.99
CA TYR A 215 -0.80 -10.39 -2.83
C TYR A 215 -2.25 -10.43 -2.31
N GLY A 216 -3.24 -10.33 -3.22
CA GLY A 216 -4.65 -10.44 -2.89
C GLY A 216 -5.04 -11.82 -2.34
N ALA A 217 -4.46 -12.90 -2.86
CA ALA A 217 -4.71 -14.25 -2.38
C ALA A 217 -4.18 -14.45 -0.96
N VAL A 218 -2.97 -13.96 -0.66
CA VAL A 218 -2.40 -13.98 0.70
C VAL A 218 -3.30 -13.24 1.69
N PHE A 219 -3.81 -12.07 1.30
CA PHE A 219 -4.79 -11.34 2.11
C PHE A 219 -6.08 -12.15 2.30
N GLN A 220 -6.60 -12.77 1.25
CA GLN A 220 -7.84 -13.55 1.30
C GLN A 220 -7.73 -14.78 2.20
N PHE A 221 -6.55 -15.41 2.30
CA PHE A 221 -6.31 -16.57 3.16
C PHE A 221 -6.17 -16.24 4.65
N THR A 222 -5.84 -14.99 5.00
CA THR A 222 -5.45 -14.63 6.38
C THR A 222 -6.19 -13.43 6.97
N GLY A 223 -6.68 -12.52 6.12
CA GLY A 223 -7.10 -11.17 6.47
C GLY A 223 -5.94 -10.25 6.87
N SER A 224 -4.68 -10.66 6.69
CA SER A 224 -3.50 -9.87 7.09
C SER A 224 -2.98 -9.02 5.93
N VAL A 225 -3.07 -7.70 6.07
CA VAL A 225 -2.45 -6.78 5.12
C VAL A 225 -0.92 -6.88 5.22
N TRP A 226 -0.38 -7.08 6.43
CA TRP A 226 1.06 -7.26 6.64
C TRP A 226 1.64 -8.46 5.90
N ALA A 227 0.89 -9.56 5.78
CA ALA A 227 1.34 -10.71 4.98
C ALA A 227 1.44 -10.36 3.48
N SER A 228 0.55 -9.49 2.98
CA SER A 228 0.61 -8.98 1.60
C SER A 228 1.78 -8.02 1.41
N VAL A 229 2.00 -7.12 2.37
CA VAL A 229 3.17 -6.21 2.41
C VAL A 229 4.48 -6.99 2.36
N LEU A 230 4.60 -8.05 3.17
CA LEU A 230 5.81 -8.87 3.18
C LEU A 230 6.07 -9.53 1.82
N LEU A 231 5.05 -10.14 1.21
CA LEU A 231 5.21 -10.79 -0.10
C LEU A 231 5.55 -9.77 -1.19
N HIS A 232 4.86 -8.62 -1.20
CA HIS A 232 5.11 -7.57 -2.18
C HIS A 232 6.53 -7.02 -2.03
N LEU A 233 6.94 -6.68 -0.80
CA LEU A 233 8.31 -6.22 -0.56
C LEU A 233 9.35 -7.28 -0.92
N ALA A 234 9.08 -8.56 -0.61
CA ALA A 234 9.96 -9.66 -0.97
C ALA A 234 10.14 -9.79 -2.49
N LEU A 235 9.07 -9.63 -3.28
CA LEU A 235 9.18 -9.65 -4.74
C LEU A 235 9.98 -8.44 -5.26
N ASN A 236 9.75 -7.25 -4.70
CA ASN A 236 10.52 -6.04 -5.04
C ASN A 236 12.01 -6.21 -4.75
N VAL A 237 12.35 -6.77 -3.58
CA VAL A 237 13.72 -7.08 -3.17
C VAL A 237 14.34 -8.15 -4.06
N LEU A 238 13.61 -9.22 -4.37
CA LEU A 238 14.09 -10.29 -5.26
C LEU A 238 14.39 -9.75 -6.66
N ARG A 239 13.50 -8.91 -7.21
CA ARG A 239 13.70 -8.25 -8.50
C ARG A 239 14.99 -7.43 -8.48
N ALA A 240 15.15 -6.55 -7.49
CA ALA A 240 16.33 -5.71 -7.36
C ALA A 240 17.61 -6.54 -7.20
N ALA A 241 17.55 -7.63 -6.43
CA ALA A 241 18.71 -8.49 -6.16
C ALA A 241 19.19 -9.26 -7.39
N LEU A 242 18.28 -9.76 -8.23
CA LEU A 242 18.64 -10.65 -9.35
C LEU A 242 18.76 -9.94 -10.70
N PHE A 243 18.05 -8.82 -10.90
CA PHE A 243 17.88 -8.21 -12.22
C PHE A 243 18.23 -6.71 -12.27
N GLY A 244 18.71 -6.13 -11.17
CA GLY A 244 18.92 -4.69 -11.08
C GLY A 244 17.61 -3.90 -10.97
N GLY A 245 17.72 -2.65 -10.51
CA GLY A 245 16.59 -1.73 -10.28
C GLY A 245 15.88 -1.30 -11.57
#